data_AF-A0A117UVV8-F1
#
_entry.id   AF-A0A117UVV8-F1
#
_cell.length_a   1.000
_cell.length_b   1.000
_cell.length_c   1.000
_cell.angle_alpha   90.00
_cell.angle_beta   90.00
_cell.angle_gamma   90.00
#
_symmetry.space_group_name_H-M   'P 1'
#
loop_
_entity.id
_entity.type
_entity.pdbx_description
1 polymer ?
#
loop_
_entity_poly.entity_id
_entity_poly.type
_entity_poly.pdbx_seq_one_letter_code
_entity_poly.pdbx_strand_id
1 'polypeptide(L)' 'MSHSAHDLAAAFPEAAARLHALKLSDAHFRKLSDAYYELDKAIHRAETGIEPTSDQHLEDLKKQRLTVLDAVAEMVAA' A
#
# COMPACT_ATOMS: atom_id res chain seq x y z
N MET A 1 -6.70 14.88 2.53
CA MET A 1 -6.05 13.85 3.36
C MET A 1 -7.07 12.77 3.62
N SER A 2 -7.11 11.74 2.77
CA SER A 2 -8.12 10.68 2.85
C SER A 2 -7.64 9.66 3.88
N HIS A 3 -8.30 9.62 5.04
CA HIS A 3 -8.19 8.54 6.01
C HIS A 3 -8.90 7.30 5.46
N SER A 4 -8.26 6.58 4.54
CA SER A 4 -8.72 5.24 4.16
C SER A 4 -8.07 4.24 5.11
N ALA A 5 -8.84 3.22 5.53
CA ALA A 5 -8.50 2.24 6.56
C ALA A 5 -7.28 1.34 6.26
N HIS A 6 -6.51 1.66 5.22
CA HIS A 6 -5.33 0.95 4.75
C HIS A 6 -4.24 1.96 4.35
N ASP A 7 -3.78 2.74 5.32
CA ASP A 7 -2.58 3.56 5.15
C ASP A 7 -1.34 2.69 5.46
N LEU A 8 -0.20 2.94 4.81
CA LEU A 8 1.08 2.32 5.16
C LEU A 8 1.41 2.54 6.64
N ALA A 9 0.99 3.67 7.21
CA ALA A 9 1.14 3.93 8.64
C ALA A 9 0.36 2.95 9.54
N ALA A 10 -0.76 2.40 9.06
CA ALA A 10 -1.50 1.36 9.78
C ALA A 10 -0.82 -0.02 9.65
N ALA A 11 -0.15 -0.29 8.52
CA ALA A 11 0.61 -1.51 8.31
C ALA A 11 1.95 -1.51 9.09
N PHE A 12 2.55 -0.35 9.30
CA PHE A 12 3.81 -0.18 10.04
C PHE A 12 3.71 0.92 11.11
N PRO A 13 2.90 0.71 12.16
CA PRO A 13 2.65 1.75 13.17
C PRO A 13 3.92 2.18 13.90
N GLU A 14 4.83 1.24 14.15
CA GLU A 14 6.12 1.50 14.80
C GLU A 14 7.09 2.30 13.92
N ALA A 15 6.89 2.28 12.60
CA ALA A 15 7.74 2.99 11.63
C ALA A 15 7.13 4.31 11.15
N ALA A 16 6.05 4.82 11.77
CA ALA A 16 5.32 6.00 11.29
C ALA A 16 6.21 7.23 11.06
N ALA A 17 7.17 7.50 11.96
CA ALA A 17 8.11 8.60 11.81
C ALA A 17 9.08 8.39 10.62
N ARG A 18 9.55 7.15 10.41
CA ARG A 18 10.43 6.79 9.29
C ARG A 18 9.68 6.87 7.96
N LEU A 19 8.45 6.35 7.89
CA LEU A 19 7.57 6.47 6.74
C LEU A 19 7.35 7.95 6.35
N HIS A 20 7.09 8.81 7.34
CA HIS A 20 6.94 10.24 7.09
C HIS A 20 8.22 10.87 6.53
N ALA A 21 9.39 10.52 7.09
CA ALA A 21 10.68 11.00 6.58
C ALA A 21 10.92 10.55 5.13
N LEU A 22 10.73 9.26 4.83
CA LEU A 22 10.88 8.69 3.48
C LEU A 22 9.91 9.33 2.48
N LYS A 23 8.68 9.66 2.91
CA LYS A 23 7.71 10.37 2.06
C LYS A 23 8.20 11.74 1.60
N LEU A 24 9.01 12.41 2.41
CA LEU A 24 9.56 13.73 2.11
C LEU A 24 10.87 13.66 1.32
N SER A 25 11.72 12.68 1.60
CA SER A 25 13.10 12.63 1.08
C SER A 25 13.33 11.61 -0.03
N ASP A 26 12.50 10.57 -0.15
CA ASP A 26 12.76 9.42 -1.03
C ASP A 26 11.73 9.34 -2.16
N ALA A 27 12.21 9.46 -3.41
CA ALA A 27 11.37 9.38 -4.60
C ALA A 27 10.91 7.95 -4.92
N HIS A 28 11.69 6.94 -4.54
CA HIS A 28 11.32 5.54 -4.70
C HIS A 28 10.21 5.16 -3.71
N PHE A 29 10.36 5.55 -2.44
CA PHE A 29 9.32 5.36 -1.44
C PHE A 29 7.99 6.01 -1.85
N ARG A 30 8.03 7.23 -2.39
CA ARG A 30 6.81 7.90 -2.88
C ARG A 30 6.10 7.08 -3.96
N LYS A 31 6.84 6.52 -4.93
CA LYS A 31 6.26 5.64 -5.95
C LYS A 31 5.65 4.37 -5.35
N LEU A 32 6.30 3.76 -4.36
CA LEU A 32 5.77 2.60 -3.64
C LEU A 32 4.50 2.97 -2.86
N SER A 33 4.48 4.12 -2.18
CA SER A 33 3.32 4.61 -1.46
C SER A 33 2.13 4.87 -2.38
N ASP A 34 2.36 5.46 -3.57
CA ASP A 34 1.32 5.69 -4.56
C ASP A 34 0.80 4.37 -5.13
N ALA A 35 1.70 3.42 -5.45
CA ALA A 35 1.32 2.09 -5.91
C ALA A 35 0.49 1.33 -4.87
N TYR A 36 0.89 1.38 -3.60
CA TYR A 36 0.14 0.78 -2.50
C TYR A 36 -1.27 1.37 -2.40
N TYR A 37 -1.40 2.69 -2.48
CA TYR A 37 -2.69 3.37 -2.41
C TYR A 37 -3.64 2.96 -3.56
N GLU A 38 -3.13 2.88 -4.79
CA GLU A 38 -3.95 2.45 -5.93
C GLU A 38 -4.33 0.97 -5.86
N LEU A 39 -3.42 0.10 -5.42
CA LEU A 39 -3.71 -1.31 -5.20
C LEU A 39 -4.78 -1.51 -4.13
N ASP A 40 -4.69 -0.78 -3.02
CA ASP A 40 -5.67 -0.89 -1.95
C ASP A 40 -7.06 -0.43 -2.39
N LYS A 41 -7.14 0.68 -3.14
CA LYS A 41 -8.39 1.13 -3.76
C LYS A 41 -8.97 0.11 -4.72
N ALA A 42 -8.14 -0.51 -5.56
CA ALA A 42 -8.59 -1.52 -6.51
C ALA A 42 -9.15 -2.75 -5.78
N ILE A 43 -8.43 -3.24 -4.76
CA ILE A 43 -8.88 -4.36 -3.92
C ILE A 43 -10.19 -4.01 -3.22
N HIS A 44 -10.28 -2.84 -2.60
CA HIS A 44 -11.50 -2.41 -1.91
C HIS A 44 -12.70 -2.34 -2.85
N ARG A 45 -12.54 -1.81 -4.07
CA ARG A 45 -13.61 -1.77 -5.08
C ARG A 45 -14.03 -3.16 -5.56
N ALA A 46 -13.07 -4.07 -5.72
CA ALA A 46 -13.33 -5.46 -6.04
C ALA A 46 -14.10 -6.17 -4.92
N GLU A 47 -13.66 -6.02 -3.68
CA GLU A 47 -14.27 -6.65 -2.50
C GLU A 47 -15.67 -6.10 -2.17
N THR A 48 -15.90 -4.81 -2.43
CA THR A 48 -17.21 -4.17 -2.25
C THR A 48 -18.17 -4.38 -3.43
N GLY A 49 -17.72 -5.07 -4.48
CA GLY A 49 -18.51 -5.30 -5.69
C GLY A 49 -18.79 -4.05 -6.52
N ILE A 50 -18.08 -2.94 -6.25
CA ILE A 50 -18.15 -1.70 -7.05
C ILE A 50 -17.54 -1.96 -8.43
N GLU A 51 -16.44 -2.70 -8.47
CA GLU A 51 -15.77 -3.13 -9.70
C GLU A 51 -15.56 -4.65 -9.64
N PRO A 52 -16.59 -5.44 -9.98
CA PRO A 52 -16.52 -6.89 -9.90
C PRO A 52 -15.37 -7.39 -10.77
N THR A 53 -14.50 -8.18 -10.17
CA THR A 53 -13.37 -8.80 -10.86
C THR A 53 -13.37 -10.30 -10.58
N SER A 54 -12.55 -11.05 -11.32
CA SER A 54 -12.40 -12.48 -11.05
C SER A 54 -11.63 -12.69 -9.75
N ASP A 55 -11.91 -13.79 -9.05
CA ASP A 55 -11.15 -14.17 -7.84
C ASP A 55 -9.64 -14.23 -8.14
N GLN A 56 -9.26 -14.73 -9.32
CA GLN A 56 -7.87 -14.77 -9.75
C GLN A 56 -7.23 -13.37 -9.82
N HIS A 57 -7.95 -12.41 -10.40
CA HIS A 57 -7.44 -11.03 -10.51
C HIS A 57 -7.35 -10.36 -9.13
N LEU A 58 -8.33 -10.58 -8.25
CA LEU A 58 -8.28 -10.08 -6.88
C LEU A 58 -7.07 -10.63 -6.12
N GLU A 59 -6.78 -11.93 -6.26
CA GLU A 59 -5.60 -12.54 -5.65
C GLU A 59 -4.29 -11.99 -6.22
N ASP A 60 -4.24 -11.68 -7.52
CA ASP A 60 -3.06 -11.05 -8.12
C ASP A 60 -2.85 -9.62 -7.59
N LEU A 61 -3.91 -8.83 -7.40
CA LEU A 61 -3.84 -7.52 -6.77
C LEU A 61 -3.33 -7.61 -5.32
N LYS A 62 -3.81 -8.59 -4.54
CA LYS A 62 -3.36 -8.81 -3.16
C LYS A 62 -1.88 -9.19 -3.11
N LYS A 63 -1.39 -10.02 -4.03
CA LYS A 63 0.04 -10.36 -4.15
C LYS A 63 0.88 -9.13 -4.49
N GLN A 64 0.43 -8.29 -5.42
CA GLN A 64 1.11 -7.04 -5.74
C GLN A 64 1.17 -6.11 -4.52
N ARG A 65 0.08 -6.01 -3.74
CA ARG A 65 0.06 -5.24 -2.50
C ARG A 65 1.07 -5.78 -1.49
N LEU A 66 1.18 -7.10 -1.36
CA LEU A 66 2.18 -7.74 -0.49
C LEU A 66 3.61 -7.40 -0.93
N THR A 67 3.93 -7.48 -2.21
CA THR A 67 5.26 -7.12 -2.72
C THR A 67 5.63 -5.66 -2.41
N VAL A 68 4.66 -4.74 -2.48
CA VAL A 68 4.90 -3.34 -2.10
C VAL A 68 5.14 -3.20 -0.60
N LEU A 69 4.40 -3.94 0.24
CA LEU A 69 4.61 -3.97 1.69
C LEU A 69 6.01 -4.51 2.04
N ASP A 70 6.46 -5.58 1.37
CA ASP A 70 7.80 -6.14 1.59
C ASP A 70 8.90 -5.11 1.26
N ALA A 71 8.78 -4.43 0.11
CA ALA A 71 9.72 -3.37 -0.28
C ALA A 71 9.72 -2.21 0.73
N VAL A 72 8.55 -1.79 1.21
CA VAL A 72 8.45 -0.76 2.25
C VAL A 72 9.07 -1.23 3.57
N ALA A 73 8.86 -2.50 3.95
CA ALA A 73 9.43 -3.09 5.16
C ALA A 73 10.96 -3.03 5.13
N GLU A 74 11.59 -3.36 4.01
CA GLU A 74 13.04 -3.23 3.82
C GLU A 74 13.52 -1.79 3.98
N MET A 75 12.79 -0.81 3.43
CA MET A 75 13.15 0.61 3.52
C MET A 75 13.02 1.18 4.94
N VAL A 76 12.07 0.70 5.74
CA VAL A 76 11.88 1.18 7.12
C VAL A 76 12.73 0.43 8.15
N ALA A 77 13.18 -0.78 7.83
CA ALA A 77 14.11 -1.55 8.68
C ALA A 77 15.57 -1.06 8.58
N ALA A 78 15.91 -0.32 7.52
CA ALA A 78 17.22 0.30 7.31
C ALA A 78 17.38 1.63 8.07
#